data_AF-A0A6G8IBT7-F1
#
_entry.id   AF-A0A6G8IBT7-F1
#
_cell.length_a   1.000
_cell.length_b   1.000
_cell.length_c   1.000
_cell.angle_alpha   90.00
_cell.angle_beta   90.00
_cell.angle_gamma   90.00
#
_symmetry.space_group_name_H-M   'P 1'
#
loop_
_entity.id
_entity.type
_entity.pdbx_description
1 polymer ?
#
loop_
_entity_poly.entity_id
_entity_poly.type
_entity_poly.pdbx_seq_one_letter_code
_entity_poly.pdbx_strand_id
1 'polypeptide(L)'
;MVEQGRRLYGNKGQAAVQDWFKALESAQGLAQIAQLSVVNRFWNRSVRQAEDRDVWNQTDFWATPLDSLGKGLGDCEDFVIGKYFSLISLGVSPEKLRFIYVRAQVQNAAIAHMVLGYYENPTAEPLVLDSLIDTIKPAGERGDLTPVFSFNVQGIYVPGAKPASVNQIGRWRTLMQRMQNQGFTP
;
A
#
# COMPACT_ATOMS: atom_id res chain seq x y z
N MET A 1 -18.26 -2.88 1.47
CA MET A 1 -17.23 -3.54 0.63
C MET A 1 -17.46 -5.03 0.37
N VAL A 2 -17.80 -5.89 1.34
CA VAL A 2 -17.97 -7.36 1.11
C VAL A 2 -18.94 -7.66 -0.04
N GLU A 3 -20.13 -7.06 -0.03
CA GLU A 3 -21.11 -7.23 -1.11
C GLU A 3 -20.58 -6.73 -2.46
N GLN A 4 -19.82 -5.64 -2.46
CA GLN A 4 -19.19 -5.13 -3.68
C GLN A 4 -18.10 -6.06 -4.20
N GLY A 5 -17.32 -6.68 -3.31
CA GLY A 5 -16.35 -7.72 -3.65
C GLY A 5 -17.02 -8.91 -4.33
N ARG A 6 -18.17 -9.34 -3.81
CA ARG A 6 -19.00 -10.36 -4.45
C ARG A 6 -19.49 -9.93 -5.83
N ARG A 7 -20.01 -8.71 -5.94
CA ARG A 7 -20.57 -8.17 -7.18
C ARG A 7 -19.52 -8.07 -8.29
N LEU A 8 -18.32 -7.61 -7.96
CA LEU A 8 -17.25 -7.35 -8.94
C LEU A 8 -16.41 -8.59 -9.26
N TYR A 9 -16.18 -9.46 -8.27
CA TYR A 9 -15.20 -10.56 -8.38
C TYR A 9 -15.73 -11.93 -7.90
N GLY A 10 -17.05 -12.03 -7.70
CA GLY A 10 -17.72 -13.27 -7.28
C GLY A 10 -17.36 -13.72 -5.86
N ASN A 11 -17.61 -14.99 -5.55
CA ASN A 11 -17.39 -15.54 -4.20
C ASN A 11 -15.93 -15.41 -3.74
N LYS A 12 -14.96 -15.43 -4.67
CA LYS A 12 -13.55 -15.21 -4.35
C LYS A 12 -13.30 -13.79 -3.83
N GLY A 13 -13.84 -12.78 -4.49
CA GLY A 13 -13.73 -11.40 -4.01
C GLY A 13 -14.45 -11.17 -2.69
N GLN A 14 -15.61 -11.79 -2.49
CA GLN A 14 -16.29 -11.75 -1.20
C GLN A 14 -15.39 -12.30 -0.08
N ALA A 15 -14.83 -13.50 -0.27
CA ALA A 15 -13.97 -14.15 0.70
C ALA A 15 -12.71 -13.33 0.99
N ALA A 16 -12.06 -12.81 -0.06
CA ALA A 16 -10.84 -12.01 0.10
C ALA A 16 -11.08 -10.73 0.94
N VAL A 17 -12.21 -10.03 0.73
CA VAL A 17 -12.56 -8.86 1.55
C VAL A 17 -12.92 -9.27 2.99
N GLN A 18 -13.58 -10.41 3.19
CA GLN A 18 -13.86 -10.93 4.54
C GLN A 18 -12.56 -11.28 5.28
N ASP A 19 -11.60 -11.92 4.61
CA ASP A 19 -10.32 -12.28 5.21
C ASP A 19 -9.47 -11.04 5.52
N TRP A 20 -9.56 -10.00 4.68
CA TRP A 20 -8.98 -8.70 5.00
C TRP A 20 -9.57 -8.10 6.27
N PHE A 21 -10.90 -8.10 6.41
CA PHE A 21 -11.55 -7.58 7.61
C PHE A 21 -11.20 -8.37 8.88
N LYS A 22 -11.10 -9.71 8.79
CA LYS A 22 -10.61 -10.54 9.91
C LYS A 22 -9.17 -10.18 10.28
N ALA A 23 -8.30 -9.93 9.30
CA ALA A 23 -6.92 -9.51 9.57
C ALA A 23 -6.89 -8.16 10.30
N LEU A 24 -7.72 -7.20 9.88
CA LEU A 24 -7.86 -5.92 10.58
C LEU A 24 -8.38 -6.09 12.00
N GLU A 25 -9.44 -6.89 12.19
CA GLU A 25 -10.00 -7.20 13.51
C GLU A 25 -8.94 -7.83 14.43
N SER A 26 -8.13 -8.76 13.92
CA SER A 26 -7.04 -9.38 14.69
C SER A 26 -5.92 -8.39 15.09
N ALA A 27 -5.80 -7.27 14.38
CA ALA A 27 -4.82 -6.22 14.64
C ALA A 27 -5.37 -5.10 15.54
N GLN A 28 -6.68 -5.03 15.76
CA GLN A 28 -7.28 -4.01 16.62
C GLN A 28 -6.77 -4.15 18.06
N GLY A 29 -6.42 -3.02 18.68
CA GLY A 29 -5.90 -2.97 20.06
C GLY A 29 -4.45 -3.45 20.23
N LEU A 30 -3.80 -3.98 19.18
CA LEU A 30 -2.38 -4.29 19.23
C LEU A 30 -1.52 -3.03 19.25
N ALA A 31 -0.31 -3.14 19.79
CA ALA A 31 0.71 -2.11 19.64
C ALA A 31 0.98 -1.83 18.15
N GLN A 32 1.30 -0.58 17.82
CA GLN A 32 1.40 -0.11 16.43
C GLN A 32 2.37 -0.97 15.59
N ILE A 33 3.52 -1.39 16.14
CA ILE A 33 4.48 -2.28 15.44
C ILE A 33 3.88 -3.65 15.10
N ALA A 34 3.06 -4.22 15.98
CA ALA A 34 2.38 -5.47 15.72
C ALA A 34 1.28 -5.31 14.65
N GLN A 35 0.59 -4.16 14.62
CA GLN A 35 -0.35 -3.84 13.54
C GLN A 35 0.34 -3.79 12.18
N LEU A 36 1.49 -3.12 12.08
CA LEU A 36 2.30 -3.09 10.85
C LEU A 36 2.63 -4.51 10.37
N SER A 37 3.02 -5.39 11.30
CA SER A 37 3.40 -6.77 10.99
C SER A 37 2.23 -7.61 10.47
N VAL A 38 1.04 -7.49 11.09
CA VAL A 38 -0.18 -8.18 10.63
C VAL A 38 -0.57 -7.71 9.24
N VAL A 39 -0.60 -6.38 9.02
CA VAL A 39 -0.96 -5.79 7.73
C VAL A 39 0.04 -6.18 6.65
N ASN A 40 1.35 -6.04 6.89
CA ASN A 40 2.37 -6.37 5.90
C ASN A 40 2.26 -7.82 5.45
N ARG A 41 2.15 -8.75 6.41
CA ARG A 41 2.03 -10.18 6.14
C ARG A 41 0.74 -10.54 5.42
N PHE A 42 -0.39 -9.93 5.79
CA PHE A 42 -1.66 -10.18 5.12
C PHE A 42 -1.55 -9.84 3.63
N TRP A 43 -1.10 -8.63 3.30
CA TRP A 43 -1.01 -8.19 1.91
C TRP A 43 -0.01 -9.01 1.08
N ASN A 44 1.16 -9.31 1.64
CA ASN A 44 2.18 -10.12 0.96
C ASN A 44 1.72 -11.55 0.66
N ARG A 45 0.75 -12.09 1.42
CA ARG A 45 0.18 -13.42 1.19
C ARG A 45 -1.06 -13.42 0.31
N SER A 46 -1.86 -12.37 0.40
CA SER A 46 -3.16 -12.28 -0.28
C SER A 46 -3.05 -11.85 -1.74
N VAL A 47 -1.96 -11.17 -2.11
CA VAL A 47 -1.74 -10.62 -3.45
C VAL A 47 -0.45 -11.19 -4.03
N ARG A 48 -0.48 -11.60 -5.30
CA ARG A 48 0.72 -11.96 -6.06
C ARG A 48 1.11 -10.82 -6.99
N GLN A 49 2.41 -10.62 -7.17
CA GLN A 49 2.90 -9.58 -8.06
C GLN A 49 2.51 -9.86 -9.52
N ALA A 50 1.94 -8.86 -10.20
CA ALA A 50 1.61 -8.90 -11.61
C ALA A 50 1.58 -7.48 -12.20
N GLU A 51 1.91 -7.35 -13.48
CA GLU A 51 1.94 -6.06 -14.17
C GLU A 51 0.53 -5.60 -14.57
N ASP A 52 0.27 -4.30 -14.48
CA ASP A 52 -1.04 -3.74 -14.82
C ASP A 52 -1.50 -4.01 -16.24
N ARG A 53 -0.54 -4.12 -17.17
CA ARG A 53 -0.86 -4.44 -18.56
C ARG A 53 -1.56 -5.79 -18.67
N ASP A 54 -1.15 -6.76 -17.86
CA ASP A 54 -1.68 -8.11 -17.87
C ASP A 54 -2.98 -8.23 -17.06
N VAL A 55 -3.11 -7.43 -15.99
CA VAL A 55 -4.28 -7.49 -15.08
C VAL A 55 -5.43 -6.58 -15.56
N TRP A 56 -5.11 -5.37 -16.00
CA TRP A 56 -6.04 -4.28 -16.26
C TRP A 56 -6.02 -3.76 -17.70
N ASN A 57 -5.12 -4.27 -18.55
CA ASN A 57 -4.89 -3.79 -19.92
C ASN A 57 -4.58 -2.28 -19.96
N GLN A 58 -3.88 -1.78 -18.94
CA GLN A 58 -3.45 -0.40 -18.75
C GLN A 58 -2.00 -0.40 -18.26
N THR A 59 -1.24 0.66 -18.52
CA THR A 59 0.21 0.66 -18.25
C THR A 59 0.62 1.07 -16.84
N ASP A 60 -0.31 1.60 -16.06
CA ASP A 60 -0.12 2.07 -14.68
C ASP A 60 -1.55 2.38 -14.18
N PHE A 61 -2.08 1.55 -13.29
CA PHE A 61 -3.45 1.51 -12.81
C PHE A 61 -3.42 1.23 -11.31
N TRP A 62 -3.59 2.27 -10.51
CA TRP A 62 -3.59 2.12 -9.06
C TRP A 62 -4.86 1.40 -8.61
N ALA A 63 -4.77 0.11 -8.32
CA ALA A 63 -5.92 -0.68 -7.93
C ALA A 63 -6.37 -0.29 -6.51
N THR A 64 -7.69 -0.36 -6.30
CA THR A 64 -8.23 -0.23 -4.94
C THR A 64 -7.91 -1.47 -4.12
N PRO A 65 -7.95 -1.41 -2.77
CA PRO A 65 -7.80 -2.61 -1.96
C PRO A 65 -8.78 -3.73 -2.34
N LEU A 66 -10.01 -3.37 -2.74
CA LEU A 66 -11.01 -4.31 -3.21
C LEU A 66 -10.60 -4.95 -4.55
N ASP A 67 -10.07 -4.15 -5.48
CA ASP A 67 -9.61 -4.63 -6.79
C ASP A 67 -8.44 -5.61 -6.65
N SER A 68 -7.39 -5.24 -5.91
CA SER A 68 -6.21 -6.08 -5.72
C SER A 68 -6.56 -7.40 -5.00
N LEU A 69 -7.38 -7.34 -3.93
CA LEU A 69 -7.82 -8.54 -3.21
C LEU A 69 -8.78 -9.40 -4.05
N GLY A 70 -9.67 -8.76 -4.80
CA GLY A 70 -10.64 -9.44 -5.65
C GLY A 70 -9.97 -10.25 -6.77
N LYS A 71 -8.89 -9.71 -7.34
CA LYS A 71 -8.06 -10.41 -8.33
C LYS A 71 -6.99 -11.31 -7.71
N GLY A 72 -6.56 -11.02 -6.48
CA GLY A 72 -5.38 -11.61 -5.86
C GLY A 72 -4.09 -11.24 -6.59
N LEU A 73 -4.08 -10.10 -7.29
CA LEU A 73 -3.02 -9.63 -8.16
C LEU A 73 -2.85 -8.11 -8.00
N GLY A 74 -1.63 -7.63 -8.13
CA GLY A 74 -1.28 -6.20 -8.16
C GLY A 74 0.23 -6.01 -8.31
N ASP A 75 0.65 -4.82 -8.66
CA ASP A 75 2.07 -4.43 -8.73
C ASP A 75 2.50 -3.69 -7.45
N CYS A 76 3.66 -3.02 -7.43
CA CYS A 76 4.25 -2.52 -6.19
C CYS A 76 3.38 -1.48 -5.46
N GLU A 77 2.74 -0.56 -6.18
CA GLU A 77 1.88 0.46 -5.58
C GLU A 77 0.61 -0.15 -4.98
N ASP A 78 0.07 -1.21 -5.56
CA ASP A 78 -1.17 -1.84 -5.11
C ASP A 78 -1.00 -2.43 -3.70
N PHE A 79 0.16 -3.05 -3.42
CA PHE A 79 0.50 -3.50 -2.08
C PHE A 79 0.62 -2.32 -1.11
N VAL A 80 1.26 -1.23 -1.53
CA VAL A 80 1.46 -0.03 -0.69
C VAL A 80 0.12 0.65 -0.38
N ILE A 81 -0.76 0.78 -1.37
CA ILE A 81 -2.13 1.30 -1.24
C ILE A 81 -2.93 0.44 -0.27
N GLY A 82 -2.92 -0.89 -0.48
CA GLY A 82 -3.60 -1.84 0.40
C GLY A 82 -3.15 -1.74 1.85
N LYS A 83 -1.83 -1.75 2.08
CA LYS A 83 -1.22 -1.61 3.41
C LYS A 83 -1.55 -0.25 4.03
N TYR A 84 -1.46 0.83 3.26
CA TYR A 84 -1.78 2.18 3.71
C TYR A 84 -3.20 2.25 4.25
N PHE A 85 -4.21 1.91 3.45
CA PHE A 85 -5.61 2.01 3.88
C PHE A 85 -5.95 1.04 5.01
N SER A 86 -5.30 -0.13 5.06
CA SER A 86 -5.43 -1.04 6.20
C SER A 86 -4.98 -0.39 7.51
N LEU A 87 -3.84 0.31 7.49
CA LEU A 87 -3.31 0.99 8.67
C LEU A 87 -4.12 2.22 9.05
N ILE A 88 -4.63 2.98 8.06
CA ILE A 88 -5.58 4.08 8.32
C ILE A 88 -6.83 3.54 9.03
N SER A 89 -7.41 2.43 8.56
CA SER A 89 -8.56 1.80 9.22
C SER A 89 -8.27 1.28 10.63
N LEU A 90 -7.00 1.05 10.98
CA LEU A 90 -6.55 0.68 12.33
C LEU A 90 -6.23 1.89 13.21
N GLY A 91 -6.44 3.12 12.71
CA GLY A 91 -6.19 4.37 13.44
C GLY A 91 -4.74 4.84 13.40
N VAL A 92 -3.89 4.28 12.51
CA VAL A 92 -2.55 4.82 12.29
C VAL A 92 -2.67 6.17 11.61
N SER A 93 -2.07 7.19 12.22
CA SER A 93 -2.19 8.55 11.70
C SER A 93 -1.53 8.70 10.32
N PRO A 94 -2.20 9.32 9.34
CA PRO A 94 -1.66 9.47 7.98
C PRO A 94 -0.30 10.16 7.88
N GLU A 95 0.06 11.09 8.78
CA GLU A 95 1.39 11.73 8.77
C GLU A 95 2.53 10.74 9.03
N LYS A 96 2.25 9.63 9.70
CA LYS A 96 3.25 8.58 9.99
C LYS A 96 3.50 7.70 8.78
N LEU A 97 2.68 7.77 7.73
CA LEU A 97 2.75 6.88 6.58
C LEU A 97 3.18 7.65 5.33
N ARG A 98 4.18 7.14 4.62
CA ARG A 98 4.64 7.72 3.36
C ARG A 98 4.80 6.63 2.31
N PHE A 99 4.29 6.91 1.12
CA PHE A 99 4.61 6.17 -0.09
C PHE A 99 6.00 6.59 -0.51
N ILE A 100 6.94 5.66 -0.62
CA ILE A 100 8.34 5.95 -0.96
C ILE A 100 8.65 5.26 -2.27
N TYR A 101 8.94 6.06 -3.30
CA TYR A 101 9.43 5.56 -4.56
C TYR A 101 10.94 5.38 -4.49
N VAL A 102 11.40 4.17 -4.80
CA VAL A 102 12.77 3.72 -4.64
C VAL A 102 13.26 3.05 -5.91
N ARG A 103 14.59 3.00 -6.06
CA ARG A 103 15.25 2.07 -6.97
C ARG A 103 15.66 0.84 -6.16
N ALA A 104 15.01 -0.29 -6.40
CA ALA A 104 15.31 -1.55 -5.71
C ALA A 104 16.33 -2.37 -6.52
N GLN A 105 17.34 -2.92 -5.84
CA GLN A 105 18.26 -3.90 -6.42
C GLN A 105 17.67 -5.29 -6.23
N VAL A 106 17.16 -5.89 -7.30
CA VAL A 106 16.60 -7.24 -7.28
C VAL A 106 17.43 -8.11 -8.22
N GLN A 107 18.07 -9.13 -7.65
CA GLN A 107 19.06 -9.96 -8.34
C GLN A 107 20.19 -9.08 -8.89
N ASN A 108 20.33 -8.97 -10.22
CA ASN A 108 21.37 -8.19 -10.89
C ASN A 108 20.81 -6.97 -11.63
N ALA A 109 19.58 -6.53 -11.30
CA ALA A 109 18.92 -5.42 -11.98
C ALA A 109 18.36 -4.40 -10.98
N ALA A 110 18.45 -3.14 -11.38
CA ALA A 110 17.82 -2.03 -10.69
C ALA A 110 16.42 -1.81 -11.27
N ILE A 111 15.38 -1.93 -10.44
CA ILE A 111 13.98 -1.71 -10.85
C ILE A 111 13.38 -0.52 -10.13
N ALA A 112 12.42 0.13 -10.78
CA ALA A 112 11.50 1.04 -10.11
C ALA A 112 10.64 0.24 -9.14
N HIS A 113 10.47 0.75 -7.92
CA HIS A 113 9.69 0.07 -6.89
C HIS A 113 9.05 1.07 -5.92
N MET A 114 7.98 0.65 -5.24
CA MET A 114 7.32 1.44 -4.21
C MET A 114 7.20 0.66 -2.92
N VAL A 115 7.48 1.32 -1.80
CA VAL A 115 7.34 0.77 -0.45
C VAL A 115 6.53 1.73 0.44
N LEU A 116 5.97 1.21 1.53
CA LEU A 116 5.32 2.02 2.55
C LEU A 116 6.29 2.24 3.71
N GLY A 117 6.65 3.50 3.96
CA GLY A 117 7.42 3.91 5.13
C GLY A 117 6.51 4.28 6.29
N TYR A 118 6.77 3.72 7.47
CA TYR A 118 6.15 4.12 8.73
C TYR A 118 7.16 4.87 9.61
N TYR A 119 6.81 6.10 10.00
CA TYR A 119 7.59 6.98 10.86
C TYR A 119 6.96 7.03 12.25
N GLU A 120 7.65 6.55 13.28
CA GLU A 120 7.14 6.63 14.65
C GLU A 120 6.92 8.09 15.10
N ASN A 121 7.84 8.96 14.68
CA ASN A 121 7.77 10.42 14.79
C ASN A 121 8.41 11.07 13.54
N PRO A 122 8.22 12.38 13.29
CA PRO A 122 8.65 13.04 12.04
C PRO A 122 10.15 12.98 11.71
N THR A 123 11.01 12.76 12.72
CA THR A 123 12.47 12.69 12.57
C THR A 123 13.02 11.27 12.66
N ALA A 124 12.17 10.29 12.94
CA ALA A 124 12.58 8.90 13.05
C ALA A 124 13.03 8.35 11.70
N GLU A 125 13.95 7.40 11.74
CA GLU A 125 14.16 6.49 10.61
C GLU A 125 12.89 5.67 10.39
N PRO A 126 12.40 5.53 9.14
CA PRO A 126 11.17 4.80 8.89
C PRO A 126 11.41 3.28 8.92
N LEU A 127 10.39 2.57 9.39
CA LEU A 127 10.22 1.15 9.14
C LEU A 127 9.63 0.95 7.74
N VAL A 128 10.20 0.02 6.98
CA VAL A 128 9.82 -0.24 5.58
C VAL A 128 8.93 -1.48 5.50
N LEU A 129 7.71 -1.28 5.01
CA LEU A 129 6.78 -2.34 4.64
C LEU A 129 6.86 -2.53 3.11
N ASP A 130 7.24 -3.73 2.68
CA ASP A 130 7.61 -4.04 1.31
C ASP A 130 6.88 -5.29 0.80
N SER A 131 6.60 -5.39 -0.49
CA SER A 131 6.09 -6.60 -1.15
C SER A 131 7.19 -7.58 -1.55
N LEU A 132 8.46 -7.13 -1.67
CA LEU A 132 9.59 -8.00 -2.02
C LEU A 132 10.03 -8.91 -0.85
N ILE A 133 9.83 -8.47 0.39
CA ILE A 133 10.17 -9.22 1.60
C ILE A 133 9.10 -9.04 2.69
N ASP A 134 8.90 -10.08 3.51
CA ASP A 134 7.91 -10.05 4.60
C ASP A 134 8.41 -9.34 5.87
N THR A 135 9.73 -9.32 6.09
CA THR A 135 10.33 -8.74 7.28
C THR A 135 10.35 -7.21 7.18
N ILE A 136 9.71 -6.55 8.15
CA ILE A 136 9.77 -5.10 8.31
C ILE A 136 11.13 -4.73 8.91
N LYS A 137 11.85 -3.84 8.25
CA LYS A 137 13.17 -3.37 8.69
C LYS A 137 13.26 -1.85 8.68
N PRO A 138 14.14 -1.24 9.50
CA PRO A 138 14.55 0.15 9.32
C PRO A 138 15.11 0.40 7.91
N ALA A 139 14.91 1.60 7.36
CA ALA A 139 15.35 1.92 6.01
C ALA A 139 16.87 1.77 5.79
N GLY A 140 17.69 2.07 6.79
CA GLY A 140 19.15 1.91 6.75
C GLY A 140 19.60 0.45 6.69
N GLU A 141 18.75 -0.50 7.08
CA GLU A 141 19.00 -1.94 6.89
C GLU A 141 18.53 -2.46 5.53
N ARG A 142 17.90 -1.61 4.71
CA ARG A 142 17.46 -1.90 3.34
C ARG A 142 18.44 -1.31 2.33
N GLY A 143 19.69 -1.76 2.40
CA GLY A 143 20.75 -1.35 1.47
C GLY A 143 20.48 -1.68 0.00
N ASP A 144 19.48 -2.53 -0.27
CA ASP A 144 18.96 -2.82 -1.60
C ASP A 144 18.04 -1.72 -2.16
N LEU A 145 17.54 -0.81 -1.32
CA LEU A 145 16.61 0.25 -1.71
C LEU A 145 17.29 1.62 -1.71
N THR A 146 17.30 2.30 -2.85
CA THR A 146 17.75 3.70 -2.94
C THR A 146 16.54 4.64 -3.08
N PRO A 147 16.24 5.51 -2.09
CA PRO A 147 15.09 6.41 -2.18
C PRO A 147 15.28 7.47 -3.25
N VAL A 148 14.21 7.75 -3.99
CA VAL A 148 14.19 8.81 -5.03
C VAL A 148 13.27 9.95 -4.59
N PHE A 149 12.03 9.66 -4.18
CA PHE A 149 11.11 10.62 -3.59
C PHE A 149 10.07 9.93 -2.70
N SER A 150 9.33 10.71 -1.90
CA SER A 150 8.23 10.19 -1.10
C SER A 150 7.01 11.12 -1.15
N PHE A 151 5.82 10.62 -0.86
CA PHE A 151 4.63 11.44 -0.68
C PHE A 151 3.71 10.83 0.37
N ASN A 152 2.86 11.65 0.94
CA ASN A 152 1.73 11.22 1.76
C ASN A 152 0.48 12.03 1.40
N VAL A 153 -0.60 11.84 2.14
CA VAL A 153 -1.86 12.56 1.90
C VAL A 153 -1.80 14.06 2.18
N GLN A 154 -0.78 14.54 2.91
CA GLN A 154 -0.54 15.96 3.16
C GLN A 154 0.26 16.62 2.04
N GLY A 155 1.07 15.85 1.30
CA GLY A 155 1.76 16.35 0.12
C GLY A 155 2.87 15.44 -0.42
N ILE A 156 3.48 15.88 -1.52
CA ILE A 156 4.62 15.27 -2.19
C ILE A 156 5.91 15.88 -1.66
N TYR A 157 6.85 15.05 -1.24
CA TYR A 157 8.14 15.46 -0.68
C TYR A 157 9.28 14.93 -1.56
N VAL A 158 9.87 15.84 -2.34
CA VAL A 158 11.08 15.57 -3.12
C VAL A 158 12.25 16.28 -2.43
N PRO A 159 13.39 15.60 -2.17
CA PRO A 159 14.58 16.26 -1.65
C PRO A 159 14.95 17.49 -2.48
N GLY A 160 14.96 18.68 -1.86
CA GLY A 160 15.28 19.95 -2.52
C GLY A 160 14.11 20.71 -3.17
N ALA A 161 12.86 20.24 -3.08
CA ALA A 161 11.68 20.92 -3.63
C ALA A 161 10.65 21.34 -2.56
N LYS A 162 9.76 22.29 -2.89
CA LYS A 162 8.61 22.65 -2.04
C LYS A 162 7.54 21.55 -2.07
N PRO A 163 6.83 21.28 -0.96
CA PRO A 163 5.76 20.29 -0.94
C PRO A 163 4.62 20.63 -1.91
N ALA A 164 4.20 19.66 -2.73
CA ALA A 164 3.05 19.79 -3.64
C ALA A 164 1.83 19.00 -3.11
N SER A 165 0.61 19.33 -3.51
CA SER A 165 -0.58 18.60 -3.04
C SER A 165 -0.68 17.21 -3.69
N VAL A 166 -1.01 16.18 -2.90
CA VAL A 166 -1.27 14.81 -3.42
C VAL A 166 -2.41 14.78 -4.45
N ASN A 167 -3.34 15.74 -4.40
CA ASN A 167 -4.45 15.84 -5.35
C ASN A 167 -4.00 16.20 -6.77
N GLN A 168 -2.76 16.68 -6.94
CA GLN A 168 -2.15 16.88 -8.26
C GLN A 168 -1.75 15.53 -8.90
N ILE A 169 -1.68 14.45 -8.12
CA ILE A 169 -1.51 13.10 -8.63
C ILE A 169 -2.89 12.63 -9.14
N GLY A 170 -3.13 12.77 -10.44
CA GLY A 170 -4.41 12.41 -11.07
C GLY A 170 -4.86 10.99 -10.75
N ARG A 171 -3.92 10.06 -10.59
CA ARG A 171 -4.15 8.65 -10.21
C ARG A 171 -4.75 8.50 -8.82
N TRP A 172 -4.21 9.21 -7.82
CA TRP A 172 -4.72 9.19 -6.46
C TRP A 172 -6.16 9.67 -6.39
N ARG A 173 -6.50 10.75 -7.10
CA ARG A 173 -7.88 11.24 -7.18
C ARG A 173 -8.83 10.18 -7.76
N THR A 174 -8.45 9.53 -8.86
CA THR A 174 -9.24 8.45 -9.47
C THR A 174 -9.37 7.23 -8.56
N LEU A 175 -8.30 6.87 -7.84
CA LEU A 175 -8.32 5.81 -6.83
C LEU A 175 -9.35 6.13 -5.73
N MET A 176 -9.29 7.32 -5.15
CA MET A 176 -10.21 7.75 -4.09
C MET A 176 -11.67 7.72 -4.54
N GLN A 177 -11.95 8.19 -5.76
CA GLN A 177 -13.30 8.15 -6.32
C GLN A 177 -13.82 6.72 -6.47
N ARG A 178 -12.97 5.78 -6.93
CA ARG A 178 -13.34 4.36 -7.03
C ARG A 178 -13.55 3.72 -5.66
N MET A 179 -12.71 4.02 -4.68
CA MET A 179 -12.86 3.52 -3.31
C MET A 179 -14.19 3.97 -2.68
N GLN A 180 -14.58 5.23 -2.87
CA GLN A 180 -15.88 5.73 -2.43
C GLN A 180 -17.04 4.96 -3.08
N ASN A 181 -16.99 4.73 -4.40
CA ASN A 181 -18.01 3.96 -5.12
C ASN A 181 -18.08 2.48 -4.68
N GLN A 182 -16.99 1.94 -4.15
CA GLN A 182 -16.92 0.59 -3.58
C GLN A 182 -17.37 0.54 -2.10
N GLY A 183 -17.76 1.68 -1.54
CA GLY A 183 -18.23 1.79 -0.16
C GLY A 183 -17.10 1.77 0.86
N PHE A 184 -15.91 2.24 0.49
CA PHE A 184 -14.86 2.61 1.43
C PHE A 184 -14.89 4.13 1.62
N THR A 185 -15.09 4.56 2.86
CA THR A 185 -14.94 5.96 3.27
C THR A 185 -13.78 5.99 4.27
N PRO A 186 -12.66 6.67 3.97
CA PRO A 186 -11.55 6.84 4.90
C PRO A 186 -11.98 7.56 6.18
#